data_AF-A0A5R2N070-F1
#
_entry.id   AF-A0A5R2N070-F1
#
_cell.length_a   1.000
_cell.length_b   1.000
_cell.length_c   1.000
_cell.angle_alpha   90.00
_cell.angle_beta   90.00
_cell.angle_gamma   90.00
#
_symmetry.space_group_name_H-M   'P 1'
#
loop_
_entity.id
_entity.type
_entity.pdbx_description
1 polymer ?
#
loop_
_entity_poly.entity_id
_entity_poly.type
_entity_poly.pdbx_seq_one_letter_code
_entity_poly.pdbx_strand_id
1 'polypeptide(L)'
;GSAGGAGIAGHIADQVAFPSSMVDRIVPATTDADRARISGELGIEDAWPVMTEPFRQWVIEDDFPAGRPAWEKFGVTMVGDVAPFEDMKLRLLNGAHS
;
A
#
# COMPACT_ATOMS: atom_id res chain seq x y z
N GLY A 1 34.31 -19.45 -0.15
CA GLY A 1 33.14 -18.61 0.18
C GLY A 1 31.95 -19.50 0.41
N SER A 2 31.23 -19.30 1.52
CA SER A 2 29.84 -19.74 1.76
C SER A 2 29.39 -19.57 3.23
N ALA A 3 30.32 -19.41 4.20
CA ALA A 3 29.96 -19.34 5.63
C ALA A 3 29.21 -18.06 6.07
N GLY A 4 29.40 -16.92 5.37
CA GLY A 4 28.76 -15.65 5.74
C GLY A 4 27.28 -15.54 5.34
N GLY A 5 26.85 -16.24 4.29
CA GLY A 5 25.48 -16.19 3.76
C GLY A 5 24.47 -16.99 4.58
N ALA A 6 24.90 -18.10 5.19
CA ALA A 6 24.04 -18.94 6.01
C ALA A 6 23.61 -18.24 7.32
N GLY A 7 24.53 -17.48 7.93
CA GLY A 7 24.24 -16.73 9.16
C GLY A 7 23.23 -15.60 8.95
N ILE A 8 23.36 -14.85 7.85
CA ILE A 8 22.42 -13.76 7.55
C ILE A 8 21.05 -14.28 7.10
N ALA A 9 21.00 -15.37 6.34
CA ALA A 9 19.74 -15.98 5.91
C ALA A 9 18.92 -16.50 7.10
N GLY A 10 19.56 -17.17 8.08
CA GLY A 10 18.90 -17.61 9.31
C GLY A 10 18.37 -16.44 10.13
N HIS A 11 19.17 -15.37 10.27
CA HIS A 11 18.72 -14.16 10.96
C HIS A 11 17.49 -13.52 10.29
N ILE A 12 17.46 -13.46 8.96
CA ILE A 12 16.28 -12.95 8.23
C ILE A 12 15.06 -13.84 8.49
N ALA A 13 15.20 -15.16 8.36
CA ALA A 13 14.10 -16.10 8.54
C ALA A 13 13.50 -16.07 9.96
N ASP A 14 14.34 -15.87 10.97
CA ASP A 14 13.93 -15.97 12.37
C ASP A 14 13.48 -14.63 12.98
N GLN A 15 13.89 -13.49 12.41
CA GLN A 15 13.72 -12.18 13.06
C GLN A 15 12.98 -11.14 12.19
N VAL A 16 12.82 -11.38 10.89
CA VAL A 16 12.16 -10.43 9.97
C VAL A 16 10.81 -10.98 9.56
N ALA A 17 9.76 -10.18 9.79
CA ALA A 17 8.43 -10.48 9.27
C ALA A 17 8.24 -9.87 7.88
N PHE A 18 7.45 -10.56 7.06
CA PHE A 18 7.06 -10.13 5.71
C PHE A 18 5.53 -10.14 5.58
N PRO A 19 4.80 -9.29 6.33
CA PRO A 19 3.34 -9.28 6.30
C PRO A 19 2.81 -8.91 4.91
N SER A 20 1.87 -9.70 4.41
CA SER A 20 1.17 -9.44 3.15
C SER A 20 0.19 -8.27 3.29
N SER A 21 -0.17 -7.64 2.18
CA SER A 21 -1.15 -6.55 2.19
C SER A 21 -1.91 -6.42 0.88
N MET A 22 -3.19 -6.08 0.99
CA MET A 22 -4.02 -5.63 -0.12
C MET A 22 -4.15 -4.11 -0.07
N VAL A 23 -3.69 -3.44 -1.13
CA VAL A 23 -3.79 -1.99 -1.31
C VAL A 23 -4.74 -1.67 -2.46
N ASP A 24 -5.67 -0.74 -2.24
CA ASP A 24 -6.60 -0.33 -3.28
C ASP A 24 -6.94 1.15 -3.24
N ARG A 25 -6.61 1.82 -4.34
CA ARG A 25 -6.93 3.22 -4.65
C ARG A 25 -6.50 3.50 -6.08
N ILE A 26 -7.39 4.02 -6.91
CA ILE A 26 -7.03 4.49 -8.26
C ILE A 26 -6.25 5.81 -8.15
N VAL A 27 -5.06 5.82 -8.77
CA VAL A 27 -4.14 6.97 -8.84
C VAL A 27 -3.70 7.16 -10.29
N PRO A 28 -4.37 8.03 -11.06
CA PRO A 28 -3.94 8.35 -12.42
C PRO A 28 -2.57 9.03 -12.43
N ALA A 29 -1.83 8.89 -13.53
CA ALA A 29 -0.61 9.65 -13.72
C ALA A 29 -0.93 11.15 -13.81
N THR A 30 -0.17 11.96 -13.08
CA THR A 30 -0.32 13.42 -13.05
C THR A 30 -0.13 14.03 -14.45
N THR A 31 -1.04 14.91 -14.85
CA THR A 31 -0.96 15.66 -16.12
C THR A 31 -0.70 17.15 -15.91
N ASP A 32 -0.36 17.85 -16.99
CA ASP A 32 -0.20 19.31 -16.98
C ASP A 32 -1.51 20.04 -16.64
N ALA A 33 -2.64 19.46 -17.06
CA ALA A 33 -3.97 19.98 -16.72
C ALA A 33 -4.24 19.86 -15.21
N ASP A 34 -3.81 18.76 -14.58
CA ASP A 34 -3.92 18.61 -13.12
C ASP A 34 -3.10 19.66 -12.37
N ARG A 35 -1.87 19.94 -12.83
CA ARG A 35 -1.01 20.98 -12.25
C ARG A 35 -1.64 22.35 -12.34
N ALA A 36 -2.14 22.72 -13.52
CA ALA A 36 -2.82 24.00 -13.72
C ALA A 36 -4.08 24.11 -12.86
N ARG A 37 -4.89 23.04 -12.76
CA ARG A 37 -6.11 23.02 -11.96
C ARG A 37 -5.81 23.17 -10.46
N ILE A 38 -4.87 22.39 -9.92
CA ILE A 38 -4.50 22.45 -8.50
C ILE A 38 -3.87 23.81 -8.16
N SER A 39 -3.04 24.36 -9.04
CA SER A 39 -2.48 25.71 -8.87
C SER A 39 -3.59 26.77 -8.78
N GLY A 40 -4.60 26.68 -9.66
CA GLY A 40 -5.76 27.58 -9.61
C GLY A 40 -6.64 27.42 -8.36
N GLU A 41 -6.87 26.18 -7.90
CA GLU A 41 -7.73 25.90 -6.74
C GLU A 41 -7.06 26.25 -5.40
N LEU A 42 -5.76 25.98 -5.26
CA LEU A 42 -5.03 26.16 -4.00
C LEU A 42 -4.25 27.49 -3.94
N GLY A 43 -4.01 28.14 -5.08
CA GLY A 43 -3.19 29.35 -5.18
C GLY A 43 -1.69 29.08 -4.97
N ILE A 44 -1.25 27.82 -5.13
CA ILE A 44 0.13 27.39 -4.91
C ILE A 44 0.56 26.53 -6.10
N GLU A 45 1.75 26.80 -6.62
CA GLU A 45 2.39 25.96 -7.63
C GLU A 45 2.86 24.63 -7.01
N ASP A 46 2.11 23.55 -7.27
CA ASP A 46 2.55 22.17 -7.00
C ASP A 46 3.10 21.54 -8.29
N ALA A 47 4.39 21.21 -8.28
CA ALA A 47 5.07 20.62 -9.43
C ALA A 47 4.62 19.18 -9.70
N TRP A 48 4.05 18.47 -8.72
CA TRP A 48 3.61 17.09 -8.86
C TRP A 48 2.43 16.73 -7.94
N PRO A 49 1.23 17.30 -8.16
CA PRO A 49 0.05 16.93 -7.41
C PRO A 49 -0.35 15.50 -7.73
N VAL A 50 -0.68 14.72 -6.70
CA VAL A 50 -1.13 13.34 -6.84
C VAL A 50 -2.65 13.30 -6.82
N MET A 51 -3.24 13.03 -7.97
CA MET A 51 -4.69 12.90 -8.11
C MET A 51 -5.15 11.49 -7.76
N THR A 52 -6.29 11.39 -7.09
CA THR A 52 -6.83 10.12 -6.63
C THR A 52 -8.34 10.17 -6.59
N GLU A 53 -8.99 9.02 -6.68
CA GLU A 53 -10.38 8.89 -6.25
C GLU A 53 -10.55 9.03 -4.71
N PRO A 54 -11.78 9.26 -4.22
CA PRO A 54 -12.07 9.28 -2.79
C PRO A 54 -11.98 7.90 -2.10
N PHE A 55 -12.29 6.82 -2.81
CA PHE A 55 -12.22 5.47 -2.25
C PHE A 55 -10.76 5.10 -1.92
N ARG A 56 -10.59 4.40 -0.79
CA ARG A 56 -9.30 3.85 -0.37
C ARG A 56 -9.54 2.65 0.54
N GLN A 57 -8.78 1.58 0.32
CA GLN A 57 -8.75 0.42 1.21
C GLN A 57 -7.32 -0.07 1.39
N TRP A 58 -6.99 -0.42 2.63
CA TRP A 58 -5.73 -1.06 2.97
C TRP A 58 -6.00 -2.16 3.99
N VAL A 59 -5.66 -3.40 3.64
CA VAL A 59 -5.74 -4.57 4.50
C VAL A 59 -4.32 -5.11 4.67
N ILE A 60 -3.88 -5.38 5.90
CA ILE A 60 -2.51 -5.81 6.20
C ILE A 60 -2.55 -6.97 7.20
N GLU A 61 -1.68 -7.95 7.01
CA GLU A 61 -1.40 -8.96 8.03
C GLU A 61 -0.74 -8.30 9.26
N ASP A 62 -1.23 -8.61 10.45
CA ASP A 62 -0.74 -8.01 11.70
C ASP A 62 0.48 -8.76 12.26
N ASP A 63 1.59 -8.74 11.51
CA ASP A 63 2.87 -9.35 11.90
C ASP A 63 4.03 -8.34 11.81
N PHE A 64 4.29 -7.65 12.93
CA PHE A 64 5.31 -6.61 13.04
C PHE A 64 6.15 -6.80 14.31
N PRO A 65 7.28 -7.54 14.24
CA PRO A 65 8.12 -7.88 15.41
C PRO A 65 8.66 -6.68 16.19
N ALA A 66 8.84 -5.54 15.52
CA ALA A 66 9.29 -4.28 16.12
C ALA A 66 8.15 -3.30 16.42
N GLY A 67 6.89 -3.76 16.34
CA GLY A 67 5.70 -2.92 16.42
C GLY A 67 5.41 -2.15 15.13
N ARG A 68 4.25 -1.50 15.10
CA ARG A 68 3.76 -0.68 13.99
C ARG A 68 2.91 0.49 14.50
N PRO A 69 2.66 1.51 13.68
CA PRO A 69 1.64 2.51 13.98
C PRO A 69 0.26 1.89 14.18
N ALA A 70 -0.59 2.57 14.95
CA ALA A 70 -2.00 2.21 15.17
C ALA A 70 -2.88 2.59 13.95
N TRP A 71 -2.52 2.08 12.77
CA TRP A 71 -3.18 2.39 11.50
C TRP A 71 -4.66 2.00 11.47
N GLU A 72 -5.08 1.03 12.30
CA GLU A 72 -6.48 0.66 12.47
C GLU A 72 -7.36 1.83 12.94
N LYS A 73 -6.77 2.82 13.63
CA LYS A 73 -7.47 4.05 14.02
C LYS A 73 -7.75 5.00 12.85
N PHE A 74 -7.15 4.75 11.69
CA PHE A 74 -7.23 5.59 10.49
C PHE A 74 -7.83 4.85 9.28
N GLY A 75 -8.51 3.73 9.53
CA GLY A 75 -9.29 2.97 8.55
C GLY A 75 -8.54 1.84 7.85
N VAL A 76 -7.38 1.41 8.36
CA VAL A 76 -6.68 0.21 7.89
C VAL A 76 -7.24 -1.03 8.58
N THR A 77 -7.48 -2.10 7.83
CA THR A 77 -7.97 -3.36 8.39
C THR A 77 -6.80 -4.28 8.70
N MET A 78 -6.61 -4.60 9.98
CA MET A 78 -5.61 -5.57 10.43
C MET A 78 -6.22 -6.97 10.47
N VAL A 79 -5.54 -7.94 9.85
CA VAL A 79 -6.02 -9.32 9.73
C VAL A 79 -4.92 -10.32 10.05
N GLY A 80 -5.30 -11.59 10.27
CA GLY A 80 -4.32 -12.68 10.37
C GLY A 80 -3.93 -13.30 9.03
N ASP A 81 -4.75 -13.08 7.99
CA ASP A 81 -4.54 -13.59 6.63
C ASP A 81 -5.21 -12.64 5.63
N VAL A 82 -4.43 -12.13 4.67
CA VAL A 82 -4.87 -11.16 3.66
C VAL A 82 -5.48 -11.84 2.41
N ALA A 83 -5.21 -13.13 2.17
CA ALA A 83 -5.57 -13.83 0.94
C ALA A 83 -7.06 -13.70 0.53
N PRO A 84 -8.05 -13.79 1.45
CA PRO A 84 -9.46 -13.61 1.09
C PRO A 84 -9.79 -12.21 0.54
N PHE A 85 -9.08 -11.18 0.98
CA PHE A 85 -9.30 -9.79 0.55
C PHE A 85 -8.65 -9.50 -0.81
N GLU A 86 -7.49 -10.11 -1.08
CA GLU A 86 -6.86 -10.07 -2.40
C GLU A 86 -7.75 -10.71 -3.47
N ASP A 87 -8.29 -11.89 -3.18
CA ASP A 87 -9.20 -12.61 -4.09
C ASP A 87 -10.45 -11.78 -4.42
N MET A 88 -11.03 -11.10 -3.43
CA MET A 88 -12.19 -10.24 -3.62
C MET A 88 -11.86 -9.02 -4.48
N LYS A 89 -10.72 -8.36 -4.23
CA LYS A 89 -10.27 -7.21 -5.03
C LYS A 89 -10.10 -7.59 -6.50
N LEU A 90 -9.41 -8.69 -6.78
CA LEU A 90 -9.17 -9.17 -8.15
C LEU A 90 -10.49 -9.47 -8.88
N ARG A 91 -11.50 -10.00 -8.19
CA ARG A 91 -12.78 -10.36 -8.80
C ARG A 91 -13.69 -9.15 -9.05
N LEU A 92 -13.70 -8.17 -8.15
CA LEU A 92 -14.65 -7.05 -8.21
C LEU A 92 -14.13 -5.81 -8.94
N LEU A 93 -12.84 -5.47 -8.82
CA LEU A 93 -12.26 -4.32 -9.51
C LEU A 93 -11.59 -4.71 -10.83
N ASN A 94 -10.74 -5.74 -10.85
CA ASN A 94 -10.01 -6.07 -12.09
C ASN A 94 -10.92 -6.73 -13.14
N GLY A 95 -11.99 -7.41 -12.73
CA GLY A 95 -13.00 -7.95 -13.64
C GLY A 95 -13.89 -6.89 -14.30
N ALA A 96 -14.05 -5.72 -13.70
CA ALA A 96 -14.84 -4.61 -14.24
C ALA A 96 -14.04 -3.66 -15.16
N HIS A 97 -12.71 -3.76 -15.13
CA HIS A 97 -11.78 -3.00 -15.98
C HIS A 97 -11.18 -3.82 -17.15
N SER A 98 -11.60 -5.08 -17.33
CA SER A 98 -11.19 -5.97 -18.43
C SER A 98 -12.22 -6.01 -19.56
#